data_AF-A0A1G4ETB1-F1
#
_entry.id   AF-A0A1G4ETB1-F1
#
_cell.length_a   1.000
_cell.length_b   1.000
_cell.length_c   1.000
_cell.angle_alpha   90.00
_cell.angle_beta   90.00
_cell.angle_gamma   90.00
#
_symmetry.space_group_name_H-M   'P 1'
#
loop_
_entity.id
_entity.type
_entity.pdbx_description
1 polymer ?
#
loop_
_entity_poly.entity_id
_entity_poly.type
_entity_poly.pdbx_seq_one_letter_code
_entity_poly.pdbx_strand_id
1 'polypeptide(L)' 'MALYRQDRELTESEINAVCAQIEREEGASNVTFLRNTMAFYVFQGTLSNKLVKFNLDKQTGLIVTEEE' A
#
# COMPACT_ATOMS: atom_id res chain seq x y z
N MET A 1 27.12 0.11 -15.75
CA MET A 1 26.64 1.03 -14.71
C MET A 1 25.38 0.42 -14.11
N ALA A 2 25.44 -0.10 -12.89
CA ALA A 2 24.24 -0.55 -12.19
C ALA A 2 23.50 0.71 -11.72
N LEU A 3 22.38 1.03 -12.38
CA LEU A 3 21.43 2.02 -11.90
C LEU A 3 20.85 1.46 -10.60
N TYR A 4 21.44 1.84 -9.46
CA TYR A 4 20.76 1.78 -8.18
C TYR A 4 19.50 2.64 -8.33
N ARG A 5 18.38 2.01 -8.72
CA ARG A 5 17.07 2.62 -8.56
C ARG A 5 16.96 2.88 -7.07
N GLN A 6 17.14 4.14 -6.68
CA GLN A 6 16.80 4.58 -5.33
C GLN A 6 15.39 4.07 -5.09
N ASP A 7 15.26 3.13 -4.16
CA ASP A 7 13.98 2.67 -3.66
C ASP A 7 13.36 3.93 -3.04
N ARG A 8 12.54 4.63 -3.83
CA ARG A 8 11.93 5.87 -3.40
C ARG A 8 10.96 5.48 -2.31
N GLU A 9 11.32 5.71 -1.06
CA GLU A 9 10.44 5.46 0.06
C GLU A 9 9.26 6.45 -0.05
N LEU A 10 8.04 5.95 0.10
CA LEU A 10 6.88 6.83 0.19
C LEU A 10 7.08 7.77 1.38
N THR A 11 6.81 9.03 1.16
CA THR A 11 6.75 9.98 2.26
C THR A 11 5.56 9.66 3.16
N GLU A 12 5.59 10.09 4.43
CA GLU A 12 4.45 9.94 5.34
C GLU A 12 3.18 10.57 4.77
N SER A 13 3.30 11.65 4.00
CA SER A 13 2.15 12.29 3.33
C SER A 13 1.55 11.39 2.25
N GLU A 14 2.37 10.72 1.45
CA GLU A 14 1.88 9.78 0.44
C GLU A 14 1.30 8.52 1.09
N ILE A 15 1.94 8.00 2.14
CA ILE A 15 1.39 6.88 2.93
C ILE A 15 0.00 7.22 3.45
N ASN A 16 -0.17 8.39 4.06
CA ASN A 16 -1.47 8.83 4.58
C ASN A 16 -2.50 9.01 3.46
N ALA A 17 -2.09 9.53 2.29
CA ALA A 17 -2.97 9.67 1.14
C ALA A 17 -3.46 8.29 0.63
N VAL A 18 -2.56 7.32 0.54
CA VAL A 18 -2.89 5.94 0.11
C VAL A 18 -3.74 5.23 1.16
N CYS A 19 -3.43 5.37 2.45
CA CYS A 19 -4.29 4.83 3.51
C CYS A 19 -5.72 5.38 3.40
N ALA A 20 -5.88 6.70 3.29
CA ALA A 20 -7.19 7.34 3.16
C ALA A 20 -7.93 6.92 1.87
N GLN A 21 -7.19 6.67 0.79
CA GLN A 21 -7.74 6.15 -0.46
C GLN A 21 -8.28 4.72 -0.27
N ILE A 22 -7.48 3.82 0.33
CA ILE A 22 -7.90 2.44 0.62
C ILE A 22 -9.11 2.42 1.55
N GLU A 23 -9.12 3.24 2.60
CA GLU A 23 -10.28 3.35 3.51
C GLU A 23 -11.55 3.81 2.79
N ARG A 24 -11.42 4.70 1.79
CA ARG A 24 -12.56 5.23 1.04
C ARG A 24 -13.04 4.31 -0.08
N GLU A 25 -12.14 3.71 -0.85
CA GLU A 25 -12.48 2.89 -2.01
C GLU A 25 -12.88 1.47 -1.59
N GLU A 26 -12.08 0.86 -0.71
CA GLU A 26 -12.28 -0.54 -0.29
C GLU A 26 -13.16 -0.64 0.96
N GLY A 27 -13.41 0.47 1.68
CA GLY A 27 -14.13 0.45 2.95
C GLY A 27 -13.35 -0.20 4.09
N ALA A 28 -12.02 -0.26 3.96
CA ALA A 28 -11.14 -0.76 5.00
C ALA A 28 -11.04 0.22 6.17
N SER A 29 -10.57 -0.25 7.31
CA SER A 29 -10.29 0.56 8.50
C SER A 29 -8.96 0.15 9.11
N ASN A 30 -8.32 1.07 9.83
CA ASN A 30 -6.98 0.85 10.42
C ASN A 30 -5.94 0.47 9.36
N VAL A 31 -5.98 1.14 8.20
CA VAL A 31 -5.00 0.91 7.14
C VAL A 31 -3.65 1.47 7.56
N THR A 32 -2.64 0.62 7.58
CA THR A 32 -1.27 0.96 7.98
C THR A 32 -0.29 0.49 6.93
N PHE A 33 0.77 1.26 6.73
CA PHE A 33 1.87 0.85 5.88
C PHE A 33 2.67 -0.27 6.56
N LEU A 34 2.85 -1.40 5.86
CA LEU A 34 3.51 -2.58 6.40
C LEU A 34 4.97 -2.63 5.96
N ARG A 35 5.22 -2.55 4.65
CA ARG A 35 6.57 -2.65 4.09
C ARG A 35 6.66 -2.16 2.66
N ASN A 36 7.86 -1.74 2.30
CA ASN A 36 8.24 -1.44 0.94
C ASN A 36 8.89 -2.68 0.29
N THR A 37 8.50 -3.04 -0.92
CA THR A 37 9.15 -4.06 -1.74
C THR A 37 9.59 -3.48 -3.08
N MET A 38 10.40 -4.19 -3.87
CA MET A 38 10.87 -3.69 -5.16
C MET A 38 9.73 -3.33 -6.14
N ALA A 39 8.60 -4.04 -6.07
CA ALA A 39 7.48 -3.86 -7.00
C ALA A 39 6.24 -3.22 -6.36
N PHE A 40 6.04 -3.39 -5.05
CA PHE A 40 4.82 -2.99 -4.36
C PHE A 40 5.09 -2.26 -3.04
N TYR A 41 4.23 -1.31 -2.69
CA TYR A 41 4.06 -0.85 -1.32
C TYR A 41 2.94 -1.65 -0.67
N VAL A 42 3.26 -2.34 0.41
CA VAL A 42 2.30 -3.21 1.10
C VAL A 42 1.70 -2.46 2.26
N PHE A 43 0.38 -2.39 2.28
CA PHE A 43 -0.43 -1.87 3.37
C PHE A 43 -1.24 -3.02 3.96
N GLN A 44 -1.60 -2.89 5.23
CA GLN A 44 -2.48 -3.82 5.91
C GLN A 44 -3.61 -3.02 6.55
N GLY A 45 -4.84 -3.47 6.32
CA GLY A 45 -6.03 -2.90 6.93
C GLY A 45 -6.97 -3.98 7.42
N THR A 46 -8.06 -3.56 8.01
CA THR A 46 -9.17 -4.43 8.41
C THR A 46 -10.36 -4.15 7.51
N LEU A 47 -10.82 -5.17 6.78
CA LEU A 47 -12.03 -5.10 5.97
C LEU A 47 -13.01 -6.15 6.47
N SER A 48 -14.25 -5.75 6.79
CA SER A 48 -15.28 -6.68 7.29
C SER A 48 -14.81 -7.57 8.45
N ASN A 49 -14.06 -6.99 9.39
CA ASN A 49 -13.48 -7.67 10.55
C ASN A 49 -12.42 -8.75 10.23
N LYS A 50 -11.85 -8.73 9.02
CA LYS A 50 -10.71 -9.55 8.60
C LYS A 50 -9.51 -8.67 8.29
N LEU A 51 -8.30 -9.17 8.56
CA LEU A 51 -7.08 -8.51 8.12
C LEU A 51 -6.89 -8.77 6.63
N VAL A 52 -6.70 -7.69 5.88
CA VAL A 52 -6.53 -7.72 4.42
C VAL A 52 -5.29 -6.92 4.06
N LYS A 53 -4.53 -7.39 3.08
CA LYS A 53 -3.34 -6.70 2.57
C LYS A 53 -3.69 -5.95 1.29
N PHE A 54 -3.20 -4.74 1.17
CA PHE A 54 -3.38 -3.90 0.00
C PHE A 54 -2.00 -3.62 -0.59
N ASN A 55 -1.73 -4.16 -1.76
CA ASN A 55 -0.45 -4.01 -2.46
C ASN A 55 -0.60 -2.94 -3.53
N LEU A 56 0.00 -1.77 -3.30
CA LEU A 56 0.05 -0.70 -4.27
C LEU A 56 1.24 -0.94 -5.23
N ASP A 57 0.94 -1.21 -6.49
CA ASP A 57 1.92 -1.37 -7.55
C ASP A 57 2.63 -0.05 -7.87
N LYS A 58 3.97 -0.06 -7.81
CA LYS A 58 4.78 1.15 -8.00
C LYS A 58 4.80 1.67 -9.43
N GLN A 59 4.51 0.85 -10.43
CA GLN A 59 4.60 1.23 -11.84
C GLN A 59 3.27 1.78 -12.36
N THR A 60 2.18 1.16 -11.95
CA THR A 60 0.83 1.42 -12.44
C THR A 60 0.01 2.25 -11.46
N GLY A 61 0.39 2.29 -10.18
CA GLY A 61 -0.39 2.92 -9.12
C GLY A 61 -1.68 2.16 -8.78
N LEU A 62 -1.80 0.91 -9.24
CA LEU A 62 -2.96 0.06 -8.95
C LEU A 62 -2.84 -0.54 -7.55
N ILE A 63 -3.94 -0.53 -6.81
CA ILE A 63 -4.05 -1.19 -5.52
C ILE A 63 -4.63 -2.58 -5.76
N VAL A 64 -3.87 -3.61 -5.36
CA VAL A 64 -4.29 -5.01 -5.42
C VAL A 64 -4.61 -5.47 -4.00
N THR A 65 -5.87 -5.77 -3.76
CA THR A 65 -6.37 -6.30 -2.50
C THR A 65 -6.15 -7.81 -2.44
N GLU A 66 -5.37 -8.27 -1.46
CA GLU A 66 -5.14 -9.68 -1.15
C GLU A 66 -5.81 -10.01 0.19
N GLU A 67 -6.89 -10.79 0.11
CA GLU A 67 -7.55 -11.40 1.28
C GLU A 67 -6.78 -12.69 1.66
N GLU A 68 -6.34 -12.80 2.91
CA GLU A 68 -5.83 -14.07 3.48
C GLU A 68 -6.96 -15.00 3.95
#